data_AF-A0A5C6DS64-F1
#
_entry.id   AF-A0A5C6DS64-F1
#
_cell.length_a   1.000
_cell.length_b   1.000
_cell.length_c   1.000
_cell.angle_alpha   90.00
_cell.angle_beta   90.00
_cell.angle_gamma   90.00
#
_symmetry.space_group_name_H-M   'P 1'
#
loop_
_entity.id
_entity.type
_entity.pdbx_description
1 polymer ?
#
loop_
_entity_poly.entity_id
_entity_poly.type
_entity_poly.pdbx_seq_one_letter_code
_entity_poly.pdbx_strand_id
1 'polypeptide(L)'
;MLKQLRLPFIHSLVVVSALLSSLSAAEEPTQNDASVNTALAEKLVEMSGGGTKKGHSWTLKRHWVGELKEVVTTGGYQEGEFLASDNKTTPVRLNVFDESLGFGGSKERYAALIAMGNRGFSTFAMHRETLPTNTDMRDSEKVDAILADFGNQHGFTDGWGLGEVMHWTEGWSWFTIVDKDQIRMLRFFAHVSKKKEKPKQIDHLLVREGFLRLSDPSDAGELKRFPLASTEEDERQNEIDAKDALHPEPLRSLLKASHTPGDSELKAYFAAIRQFREQPNAELLNQLVANLDERTCEFDGIADCLFGSEVFEDKIGKWNPDKLREACKLLIEALPHANSRESMQDAVEIVLRESGIEKLRFRAEGININMESRYTETGRSSSYTRFDISSDKIRESGEIIRDELLRLMK
;
A
#
# COMPACT_ATOMS: atom_id res chain seq x y z
N MET A 1 -16.75 8.42 -24.02
CA MET A 1 -15.43 9.07 -23.77
C MET A 1 -15.14 8.87 -22.28
N LEU A 2 -14.46 7.77 -21.94
CA LEU A 2 -14.40 7.21 -20.59
C LEU A 2 -13.58 8.09 -19.64
N LYS A 3 -14.23 8.63 -18.60
CA LYS A 3 -13.65 9.41 -17.50
C LYS A 3 -12.97 8.44 -16.53
N GLN A 4 -11.67 8.61 -16.29
CA GLN A 4 -10.94 7.92 -15.23
C GLN A 4 -11.29 8.55 -13.87
N LEU A 5 -11.83 7.74 -12.98
CA LEU A 5 -11.99 8.03 -11.55
C LEU A 5 -10.62 8.32 -10.95
N ARG A 6 -10.45 9.51 -10.36
CA ARG A 6 -9.35 9.79 -9.42
C ARG A 6 -9.91 9.53 -8.02
N LEU A 7 -9.55 8.38 -7.45
CA LEU A 7 -9.77 8.06 -6.04
C LEU A 7 -8.55 8.57 -5.25
N PRO A 8 -8.72 9.14 -4.04
CA PRO A 8 -7.61 9.38 -3.14
C PRO A 8 -7.09 8.05 -2.60
N PHE A 9 -5.78 8.02 -2.39
CA PHE A 9 -4.96 6.89 -1.97
C PHE A 9 -5.50 6.23 -0.70
N ILE A 10 -6.03 5.01 -0.85
CA ILE A 10 -6.08 4.01 0.21
C ILE A 10 -5.44 2.75 -0.35
N HIS A 11 -4.50 2.20 0.42
CA HIS A 11 -3.86 0.91 0.24
C HIS A 11 -4.73 -0.14 -0.46
N SER A 12 -4.44 -0.38 -1.75
CA SER A 12 -4.75 -1.64 -2.41
C SER A 12 -3.66 -2.65 -2.06
N LEU A 13 -3.78 -3.30 -0.88
CA LEU A 13 -3.32 -4.66 -0.54
C LEU A 13 -3.15 -4.80 0.98
N VAL A 14 -4.25 -5.04 1.70
CA VAL A 14 -4.20 -5.86 2.92
C VAL A 14 -5.40 -6.79 2.86
N VAL A 15 -5.23 -7.87 2.10
CA VAL A 15 -5.96 -9.10 2.39
C VAL A 15 -4.87 -10.07 2.81
N VAL A 16 -4.60 -10.17 4.12
CA VAL A 16 -4.04 -11.35 4.83
C VAL A 16 -3.86 -11.15 6.36
N SER A 17 -3.81 -9.96 6.95
CA SER A 17 -3.40 -9.84 8.39
C SER A 17 -4.42 -10.24 9.49
N ALA A 18 -5.64 -10.66 9.19
CA ALA A 18 -6.69 -10.73 10.23
C ALA A 18 -6.97 -12.12 10.84
N LEU A 19 -6.05 -12.88 11.49
CA LEU A 19 -6.45 -14.02 12.38
C LEU A 19 -5.31 -14.72 13.15
N LEU A 20 -4.57 -14.03 14.03
CA LEU A 20 -3.66 -14.70 14.99
C LEU A 20 -3.82 -14.29 16.47
N SER A 21 -4.72 -13.38 16.82
CA SER A 21 -4.82 -12.85 18.20
C SER A 21 -5.82 -13.56 19.12
N SER A 22 -6.35 -14.75 18.79
CA SER A 22 -7.38 -15.44 19.61
C SER A 22 -7.01 -16.84 20.09
N LEU A 23 -5.77 -17.04 20.56
CA LEU A 23 -5.34 -18.27 21.25
C LEU A 23 -4.50 -17.91 22.49
N SER A 24 -5.13 -17.28 23.48
CA SER A 24 -4.60 -17.24 24.85
C SER A 24 -5.65 -17.79 25.82
N ALA A 25 -5.56 -19.10 26.08
CA ALA A 25 -5.88 -19.77 27.34
C ALA A 25 -6.30 -21.22 27.06
N ALA A 26 -5.35 -22.16 27.18
CA ALA A 26 -5.53 -23.46 27.82
C ALA A 26 -4.22 -24.26 27.71
N GLU A 27 -3.95 -25.03 28.75
CA GLU A 27 -2.71 -25.72 29.10
C GLU A 27 -2.25 -26.78 28.08
N GLU A 28 -0.94 -27.07 28.07
CA GLU A 28 -0.29 -28.19 27.36
C GLU A 28 -0.82 -29.58 27.81
N PRO A 29 -0.63 -30.70 27.06
CA PRO A 29 0.24 -30.90 25.88
C PRO A 29 -0.37 -31.70 24.69
N THR A 30 0.38 -31.71 23.57
CA THR A 30 0.38 -32.66 22.43
C THR A 30 -0.80 -32.71 21.44
N GLN A 31 -0.77 -31.85 20.41
CA GLN A 31 -1.08 -32.16 18.99
C GLN A 31 -0.88 -30.89 18.13
N ASN A 32 0.37 -30.59 17.79
CA ASN A 32 0.72 -29.49 16.88
C ASN A 32 0.73 -30.00 15.44
N ASP A 33 -0.13 -29.40 14.59
CA ASP A 33 -0.03 -29.19 13.14
C ASP A 33 -1.42 -29.12 12.48
N ALA A 34 -2.45 -29.78 13.05
CA ALA A 34 -3.76 -29.87 12.40
C ALA A 34 -4.67 -28.63 12.61
N SER A 35 -4.61 -27.97 13.77
CA SER A 35 -5.51 -26.86 14.13
C SER A 35 -5.15 -25.55 13.43
N VAL A 36 -3.86 -25.26 13.25
CA VAL A 36 -3.36 -24.06 12.54
C VAL A 36 -3.66 -24.15 11.03
N ASN A 37 -3.63 -25.36 10.48
CA ASN A 37 -3.88 -25.61 9.05
C ASN A 37 -5.35 -25.44 8.64
N THR A 38 -6.29 -25.63 9.55
CA THR A 38 -7.74 -25.53 9.25
C THR A 38 -8.22 -24.08 9.23
N ALA A 39 -7.72 -23.25 10.17
CA ALA A 39 -8.07 -21.83 10.26
C ALA A 39 -7.52 -21.01 9.07
N LEU A 40 -6.32 -21.36 8.57
CA LEU A 40 -5.74 -20.70 7.40
C LEU A 40 -6.48 -21.08 6.09
N ALA A 41 -6.97 -22.31 6.01
CA ALA A 41 -7.71 -22.84 4.86
C ALA A 41 -9.12 -22.26 4.73
N GLU A 42 -9.86 -22.11 5.84
CA GLU A 42 -11.20 -21.50 5.86
C GLU A 42 -11.16 -20.01 5.43
N LYS A 43 -10.07 -19.32 5.76
CA LYS A 43 -9.86 -17.89 5.47
C LYS A 43 -9.49 -17.62 4.01
N LEU A 44 -8.72 -18.50 3.37
CA LEU A 44 -8.41 -18.43 1.93
C LEU A 44 -9.66 -18.59 1.04
N VAL A 45 -10.66 -19.36 1.50
CA VAL A 45 -11.98 -19.49 0.84
C VAL A 45 -12.74 -18.16 0.86
N GLU A 46 -12.70 -17.44 1.99
CA GLU A 46 -13.33 -16.11 2.15
C GLU A 46 -12.70 -15.04 1.24
N MET A 47 -11.37 -15.05 1.08
CA MET A 47 -10.62 -14.08 0.26
C MET A 47 -10.86 -14.23 -1.26
N SER A 48 -11.35 -15.39 -1.72
CA SER A 48 -11.56 -15.69 -3.14
C SER A 48 -12.89 -15.15 -3.72
N GLY A 49 -13.67 -14.39 -2.94
CA GLY A 49 -14.93 -13.78 -3.41
C GLY A 49 -16.06 -14.77 -3.69
N GLY A 50 -15.97 -16.00 -3.17
CA GLY A 50 -17.02 -17.00 -3.25
C GLY A 50 -17.82 -17.09 -1.96
N GLY A 51 -19.08 -16.67 -1.98
CA GLY A 51 -20.02 -16.98 -0.90
C GLY A 51 -19.94 -18.47 -0.55
N THR A 52 -19.99 -18.78 0.75
CA THR A 52 -19.83 -20.10 1.37
C THR A 52 -20.39 -21.24 0.51
N LYS A 53 -19.57 -21.81 -0.37
CA LYS A 53 -19.75 -23.18 -0.84
C LYS A 53 -18.90 -24.06 0.06
N LYS A 54 -19.60 -24.77 0.95
CA LYS A 54 -19.03 -25.92 1.68
C LYS A 54 -18.23 -26.79 0.70
N GLY A 55 -16.95 -27.07 1.00
CA GLY A 55 -16.27 -28.23 0.42
C GLY A 55 -14.83 -28.08 -0.07
N HIS A 56 -14.13 -26.96 0.16
CA HIS A 56 -12.72 -26.83 -0.26
C HIS A 56 -11.81 -26.73 0.97
N SER A 57 -11.04 -27.79 1.24
CA SER A 57 -10.00 -27.81 2.28
C SER A 57 -8.63 -27.68 1.64
N TRP A 58 -7.89 -26.64 2.01
CA TRP A 58 -6.48 -26.48 1.65
C TRP A 58 -5.61 -27.17 2.71
N THR A 59 -4.57 -27.89 2.31
CA THR A 59 -3.58 -28.42 3.26
C THR A 59 -2.21 -27.87 2.89
N LEU A 60 -1.58 -27.16 3.83
CA LEU A 60 -0.18 -26.79 3.72
C LEU A 60 0.64 -28.07 3.75
N LYS A 61 1.34 -28.38 2.64
CA LYS A 61 2.08 -29.64 2.56
C LYS A 61 3.55 -29.48 2.93
N ARG A 62 4.20 -28.41 2.45
CA ARG A 62 5.66 -28.27 2.53
C ARG A 62 6.09 -26.81 2.52
N HIS A 63 7.12 -26.51 3.32
CA HIS A 63 7.86 -25.26 3.29
C HIS A 63 9.11 -25.44 2.42
N TRP A 64 9.32 -24.52 1.49
CA TRP A 64 10.50 -24.49 0.65
C TRP A 64 11.29 -23.23 0.93
N VAL A 65 12.61 -23.33 1.01
CA VAL A 65 13.52 -22.21 1.23
C VAL A 65 14.63 -22.23 0.19
N GLY A 66 15.07 -21.04 -0.22
CA GLY A 66 16.16 -20.90 -1.18
C GLY A 66 16.45 -19.44 -1.46
N GLU A 67 17.35 -19.21 -2.41
CA GLU A 67 17.73 -17.86 -2.82
C GLU A 67 17.42 -17.66 -4.29
N LEU A 68 16.71 -16.58 -4.59
CA LEU A 68 16.52 -16.14 -5.97
C LEU A 68 17.66 -15.20 -6.34
N LYS A 69 18.35 -15.51 -7.44
CA LYS A 69 19.37 -14.66 -8.04
C LYS A 69 18.71 -13.75 -9.06
N GLU A 70 19.06 -12.47 -9.01
CA GLU A 70 18.74 -11.54 -10.08
C GLU A 70 19.55 -11.89 -11.33
N VAL A 71 18.87 -12.18 -12.45
CA VAL A 71 19.51 -12.68 -13.69
C VAL A 71 19.46 -11.63 -14.79
N VAL A 72 18.48 -10.72 -14.73
CA VAL A 72 18.28 -9.66 -15.72
C VAL A 72 17.74 -8.43 -15.04
N THR A 73 18.39 -7.30 -15.29
CA THR A 73 17.87 -5.97 -15.03
C THR A 73 18.11 -5.13 -16.29
N THR A 74 17.05 -4.72 -16.98
CA THR A 74 17.16 -3.76 -18.09
C THR A 74 16.40 -2.49 -17.70
N GLY A 75 16.96 -1.34 -18.06
CA GLY A 75 16.35 -0.03 -17.85
C GLY A 75 16.39 0.77 -19.13
N GLY A 76 15.27 1.42 -19.48
CA GLY A 76 15.16 2.28 -20.64
C GLY A 76 14.33 3.52 -20.35
N TYR A 77 14.97 4.57 -19.80
CA TYR A 77 14.87 5.98 -20.28
C TYR A 77 15.80 6.91 -19.47
N GLN A 78 17.07 6.55 -19.29
CA GLN A 78 18.15 7.52 -19.22
C GLN A 78 19.28 6.96 -20.07
N GLU A 79 19.85 7.79 -20.96
CA GLU A 79 21.03 7.44 -21.75
C GLU A 79 22.17 7.08 -20.78
N GLY A 80 22.33 5.79 -20.54
CA GLY A 80 23.32 5.24 -19.64
C GLY A 80 23.16 3.73 -19.68
N GLU A 81 24.13 3.05 -20.29
CA GLU A 81 24.25 1.60 -20.19
C GLU A 81 24.40 1.24 -18.71
N PHE A 82 23.33 0.75 -18.09
CA PHE A 82 23.46 0.04 -16.84
C PHE A 82 23.95 -1.37 -17.16
N LEU A 83 25.24 -1.59 -16.91
CA LEU A 83 25.79 -2.93 -16.73
C LEU A 83 24.92 -3.65 -15.70
N ALA A 84 24.58 -4.93 -15.96
CA ALA A 84 23.89 -5.79 -15.00
C ALA A 84 24.57 -5.68 -13.62
N SER A 85 24.02 -4.86 -12.74
CA SER A 85 24.70 -4.50 -11.49
C SER A 85 24.35 -5.53 -10.43
N ASP A 86 25.36 -6.31 -10.08
CA ASP A 86 25.52 -7.16 -8.90
C ASP A 86 24.54 -8.33 -8.75
N ASN A 87 25.12 -9.52 -8.52
CA ASN A 87 24.48 -10.79 -8.17
C ASN A 87 23.65 -10.70 -6.86
N LYS A 88 22.62 -9.86 -6.81
CA LYS A 88 21.75 -9.72 -5.64
C LYS A 88 20.97 -11.02 -5.48
N THR A 89 21.23 -11.69 -4.37
CA THR A 89 20.47 -12.86 -3.90
C THR A 89 19.39 -12.39 -2.94
N THR A 90 18.15 -12.80 -3.18
CA THR A 90 17.02 -12.56 -2.27
C THR A 90 16.64 -13.89 -1.59
N PRO A 91 16.68 -13.99 -0.25
CA PRO A 91 16.16 -15.18 0.43
C PRO A 91 14.64 -15.25 0.23
N VAL A 92 14.14 -16.44 -0.08
CA VAL A 92 12.73 -16.69 -0.36
C VAL A 92 12.26 -17.94 0.37
N ARG A 93 11.05 -17.85 0.93
CA ARG A 93 10.31 -18.98 1.46
C ARG A 93 9.01 -19.15 0.67
N LEU A 94 8.74 -20.37 0.21
CA LEU A 94 7.52 -20.71 -0.52
C LEU A 94 6.71 -21.72 0.29
N ASN A 95 5.47 -21.35 0.58
CA ASN A 95 4.48 -22.23 1.21
C ASN A 95 3.59 -22.80 0.10
N VAL A 96 3.75 -24.09 -0.19
CA VAL A 96 2.97 -24.76 -1.24
C VAL A 96 1.71 -25.35 -0.62
N PHE A 97 0.56 -24.92 -1.13
CA PHE A 97 -0.75 -25.45 -0.76
C PHE A 97 -1.22 -26.44 -1.82
N ASP A 98 -1.77 -27.56 -1.39
CA ASP A 98 -2.45 -28.49 -2.29
C ASP A 98 -3.93 -28.10 -2.38
N GLU A 99 -4.44 -28.04 -3.60
CA GLU A 99 -5.83 -27.85 -3.90
C GLU A 99 -6.36 -29.02 -4.72
N SER A 100 -7.30 -29.77 -4.16
CA SER A 100 -8.14 -30.67 -4.94
C SER A 100 -9.24 -29.89 -5.68
N LEU A 101 -8.91 -28.81 -6.41
CA LEU A 101 -9.92 -28.03 -7.13
C LEU A 101 -10.22 -28.63 -8.50
N GLY A 102 -11.42 -29.21 -8.60
CA GLY A 102 -12.09 -29.49 -9.86
C GLY A 102 -12.61 -28.23 -10.55
N PHE A 103 -11.73 -27.28 -10.90
CA PHE A 103 -12.04 -26.25 -11.89
C PHE A 103 -11.49 -26.67 -13.25
N GLY A 104 -12.37 -27.21 -14.09
CA GLY A 104 -12.13 -27.40 -15.52
C GLY A 104 -11.04 -28.43 -15.84
N GLY A 105 -11.29 -29.72 -15.53
CA GLY A 105 -10.76 -30.86 -16.28
C GLY A 105 -9.24 -31.09 -16.37
N SER A 106 -8.38 -30.25 -15.78
CA SER A 106 -6.92 -30.43 -15.82
C SER A 106 -6.40 -31.00 -14.49
N LYS A 107 -5.65 -32.10 -14.57
CA LYS A 107 -4.95 -32.73 -13.45
C LYS A 107 -3.92 -31.75 -12.84
N GLU A 108 -4.01 -31.58 -11.51
CA GLU A 108 -3.04 -30.90 -10.62
C GLU A 108 -2.73 -29.41 -10.91
N ARG A 109 -3.39 -28.51 -10.17
CA ARG A 109 -2.99 -27.09 -10.10
C ARG A 109 -2.46 -26.81 -8.70
N TYR A 110 -1.14 -26.71 -8.55
CA TYR A 110 -0.54 -26.23 -7.30
C TYR A 110 -0.51 -24.70 -7.31
N ALA A 111 -1.05 -24.08 -6.27
CA ALA A 111 -0.87 -22.66 -5.98
C ALA A 111 0.02 -22.52 -4.75
N ALA A 112 0.98 -21.61 -4.78
CA ALA A 112 1.90 -21.42 -3.66
C ALA A 112 1.94 -19.94 -3.25
N LEU A 113 1.96 -19.71 -1.94
CA LEU A 113 2.14 -18.38 -1.38
C LEU A 113 3.63 -18.14 -1.17
N ILE A 114 4.15 -17.10 -1.81
CA ILE A 114 5.55 -16.69 -1.63
C ILE A 114 5.60 -15.71 -0.46
N ALA A 115 6.40 -16.02 0.56
CA ALA A 115 6.87 -15.06 1.55
C ALA A 115 8.29 -14.62 1.15
N MET A 116 8.49 -13.31 0.97
CA MET A 116 9.79 -12.74 0.63
C MET A 116 10.28 -11.83 1.73
N GLY A 117 11.54 -12.02 2.11
CA GLY A 117 12.22 -11.16 3.07
C GLY A 117 12.21 -9.69 2.68
N ASN A 118 12.02 -8.86 3.70
CA ASN A 118 12.19 -7.39 3.78
C ASN A 118 11.21 -6.46 3.03
N ARG A 119 10.18 -6.93 2.32
CA ARG A 119 9.24 -6.00 1.64
C ARG A 119 7.75 -6.32 1.72
N GLY A 120 7.32 -7.32 2.49
CA GLY A 120 5.89 -7.55 2.77
C GLY A 120 4.99 -7.91 1.56
N PHE A 121 5.55 -8.08 0.36
CA PHE A 121 4.77 -8.50 -0.80
C PHE A 121 4.58 -10.03 -0.77
N SER A 122 3.42 -10.48 -0.28
CA SER A 122 2.96 -11.83 -0.56
C SER A 122 2.46 -11.89 -2.00
N THR A 123 3.20 -12.54 -2.90
CA THR A 123 2.73 -12.82 -4.26
C THR A 123 2.37 -14.29 -4.40
N PHE A 124 1.35 -14.58 -5.19
CA PHE A 124 1.03 -15.95 -5.56
C PHE A 124 2.01 -16.44 -6.64
N ALA A 125 2.62 -17.60 -6.42
CA ALA A 125 3.31 -18.34 -7.46
C ALA A 125 2.35 -19.36 -8.06
N MET A 126 2.33 -19.44 -9.38
CA MET A 126 1.59 -20.48 -10.08
C MET A 126 2.49 -21.59 -10.54
N HIS A 127 2.01 -22.82 -10.40
CA HIS A 127 2.68 -23.96 -10.99
C HIS A 127 2.63 -23.91 -12.53
N ARG A 128 3.78 -24.14 -13.17
CA ARG A 128 3.86 -24.47 -14.59
C ARG A 128 4.80 -25.65 -14.75
N GLU A 129 4.42 -26.65 -15.56
CA GLU A 129 5.31 -27.78 -15.87
C GLU A 129 6.63 -27.30 -16.46
N THR A 130 6.57 -26.32 -17.37
CA THR A 130 7.74 -25.66 -17.96
C THR A 130 7.70 -24.17 -17.67
N LEU A 131 8.78 -23.65 -17.07
CA LEU A 131 8.96 -22.22 -16.84
C LEU A 131 9.50 -21.52 -18.11
N PRO A 132 9.07 -20.28 -18.39
CA PRO A 132 9.69 -19.43 -19.41
C PRO A 132 11.20 -19.30 -19.21
N THR A 133 11.93 -19.09 -20.30
CA THR A 133 13.37 -18.84 -20.27
C THR A 133 13.67 -17.35 -20.19
N ASN A 134 14.88 -17.02 -19.71
CA ASN A 134 15.33 -15.62 -19.64
C ASN A 134 15.36 -14.94 -21.02
N THR A 135 15.56 -15.71 -22.10
CA THR A 135 15.50 -15.21 -23.47
C THR A 135 14.09 -14.74 -23.84
N ASP A 136 13.07 -15.56 -23.55
CA ASP A 136 11.66 -15.24 -23.85
C ASP A 136 11.22 -13.92 -23.21
N MET A 137 11.75 -13.62 -22.01
CA MET A 137 11.41 -12.41 -21.26
C MET A 137 12.20 -11.17 -21.70
N ARG A 138 13.47 -11.32 -22.12
CA ARG A 138 14.33 -10.19 -22.53
C ARG A 138 13.88 -9.55 -23.84
N ASP A 139 13.34 -10.34 -24.76
CA ASP A 139 12.98 -9.88 -26.10
C ASP A 139 11.60 -9.18 -26.13
N SER A 140 10.92 -9.11 -24.98
CA SER A 140 9.60 -8.51 -24.84
C SER A 140 9.68 -7.01 -24.47
N GLU A 141 9.52 -6.14 -25.47
CA GLU A 141 9.47 -4.67 -25.26
C GLU A 141 8.07 -4.12 -24.92
N LYS A 142 7.04 -4.96 -25.09
CA LYS A 142 5.62 -4.56 -24.95
C LYS A 142 4.91 -5.45 -23.95
N VAL A 143 4.19 -4.83 -23.03
CA VAL A 143 3.37 -5.54 -22.02
C VAL A 143 2.36 -6.48 -22.66
N ASP A 144 1.75 -6.08 -23.78
CA ASP A 144 0.75 -6.91 -24.45
C ASP A 144 1.35 -8.21 -25.03
N ALA A 145 2.64 -8.20 -25.40
CA ALA A 145 3.34 -9.42 -25.83
C ALA A 145 3.57 -10.36 -24.63
N ILE A 146 4.02 -9.81 -23.50
CA ILE A 146 4.18 -10.55 -22.23
C ILE A 146 2.86 -11.15 -21.76
N LEU A 147 1.76 -10.40 -21.85
CA LEU A 147 0.43 -10.90 -21.50
C LEU A 147 -0.05 -12.01 -22.44
N ALA A 148 0.26 -11.92 -23.74
CA ALA A 148 -0.06 -12.96 -24.69
C ALA A 148 0.71 -14.26 -24.41
N ASP A 149 2.00 -14.15 -24.07
CA ASP A 149 2.89 -15.30 -23.85
C ASP A 149 2.70 -15.94 -22.46
N PHE A 150 2.40 -15.13 -21.45
CA PHE A 150 2.40 -15.57 -20.05
C PHE A 150 1.02 -15.55 -19.38
N GLY A 151 0.02 -14.96 -20.03
CA GLY A 151 -1.35 -14.90 -19.57
C GLY A 151 -1.63 -13.83 -18.52
N ASN A 152 -2.93 -13.66 -18.23
CA ASN A 152 -3.47 -12.60 -17.35
C ASN A 152 -3.30 -12.89 -15.85
N GLN A 153 -2.59 -13.96 -15.48
CA GLN A 153 -2.39 -14.31 -14.08
C GLN A 153 -1.13 -13.64 -13.55
N HIS A 154 -1.26 -12.35 -13.26
CA HIS A 154 -0.21 -11.48 -12.71
C HIS A 154 -0.78 -10.58 -11.61
N GLY A 155 0.11 -10.09 -10.74
CA GLY A 155 -0.18 -8.96 -9.89
C GLY A 155 0.10 -7.66 -10.65
N PHE A 156 -0.61 -6.60 -10.28
CA PHE A 156 -0.28 -5.24 -10.72
C PHE A 156 -0.30 -4.30 -9.53
N THR A 157 0.48 -3.24 -9.59
CA THR A 157 0.32 -2.11 -8.66
C THR A 157 -0.63 -1.09 -9.26
N ASP A 158 -1.27 -0.29 -8.42
CA ASP A 158 -2.00 0.88 -8.87
C ASP A 158 -1.08 1.81 -9.69
N GLY A 159 -1.66 2.53 -10.63
CA GLY A 159 -0.90 3.42 -11.51
C GLY A 159 -0.62 4.78 -10.88
N TRP A 160 0.63 5.24 -10.98
CA TRP A 160 1.08 6.58 -10.55
C TRP A 160 1.64 7.36 -11.73
N GLY A 161 1.58 8.69 -11.69
CA GLY A 161 2.12 9.54 -12.74
C GLY A 161 1.40 10.87 -12.83
N LEU A 162 2.08 11.88 -13.40
CA LEU A 162 1.54 13.22 -13.60
C LEU A 162 1.50 13.56 -15.09
N GLY A 163 0.42 14.22 -15.51
CA GLY A 163 0.28 14.75 -16.87
C GLY A 163 0.05 13.67 -17.93
N GLU A 164 1.01 13.49 -18.83
CA GLU A 164 0.85 12.68 -20.05
C GLU A 164 1.32 11.22 -19.92
N VAL A 165 1.99 10.87 -18.82
CA VAL A 165 2.59 9.54 -18.60
C VAL A 165 2.04 8.94 -17.32
N MET A 166 1.46 7.75 -17.44
CA MET A 166 1.10 6.89 -16.31
C MET A 166 2.12 5.77 -16.20
N HIS A 167 2.47 5.41 -14.98
CA HIS A 167 3.36 4.32 -14.62
C HIS A 167 2.65 3.34 -13.72
N TRP A 168 2.99 2.07 -13.78
CA TRP A 168 2.58 1.04 -12.83
C TRP A 168 3.55 -0.14 -12.95
N THR A 169 3.31 -1.21 -12.22
CA THR A 169 4.12 -2.42 -12.32
C THR A 169 3.24 -3.63 -12.57
N GLU A 170 3.78 -4.58 -13.31
CA GLU A 170 3.19 -5.88 -13.62
C GLU A 170 4.14 -6.97 -13.12
N GLY A 171 3.63 -7.96 -12.38
CA GLY A 171 4.45 -8.97 -11.72
C GLY A 171 3.90 -10.38 -11.88
N TRP A 172 4.75 -11.30 -12.33
CA TRP A 172 4.44 -12.71 -12.47
C TRP A 172 5.38 -13.52 -11.59
N SER A 173 4.86 -14.60 -11.01
CA SER A 173 5.64 -15.55 -10.25
C SER A 173 5.20 -16.96 -10.57
N TRP A 174 6.18 -17.81 -10.87
CA TRP A 174 5.96 -19.21 -11.24
C TRP A 174 6.90 -20.12 -10.49
N PHE A 175 6.51 -21.38 -10.37
CA PHE A 175 7.39 -22.45 -9.95
C PHE A 175 7.11 -23.74 -10.72
N THR A 176 8.11 -24.60 -10.78
CA THR A 176 8.00 -25.97 -11.28
C THR A 176 8.67 -26.92 -10.30
N ILE A 177 8.15 -28.13 -10.19
CA ILE A 177 8.75 -29.20 -9.39
C ILE A 177 9.84 -29.85 -10.24
N VAL A 178 11.10 -29.72 -9.82
CA VAL A 178 12.24 -30.34 -10.52
C VAL A 178 12.36 -31.80 -10.11
N ASP A 179 12.25 -32.06 -8.81
CA ASP A 179 12.18 -33.39 -8.22
C ASP A 179 11.47 -33.34 -6.86
N LYS A 180 11.50 -34.45 -6.11
CA LYS A 180 10.81 -34.59 -4.81
C LYS A 180 11.30 -33.63 -3.72
N ASP A 181 12.53 -33.14 -3.82
CA ASP A 181 13.23 -32.35 -2.79
C ASP A 181 13.72 -30.99 -3.33
N GLN A 182 13.38 -30.66 -4.58
CA GLN A 182 13.74 -29.38 -5.22
C GLN A 182 12.63 -28.81 -6.11
N ILE A 183 12.38 -27.51 -5.97
CA ILE A 183 11.58 -26.72 -6.90
C ILE A 183 12.44 -25.63 -7.55
N ARG A 184 12.12 -25.28 -8.79
CA ARG A 184 12.67 -24.11 -9.49
C ARG A 184 11.62 -23.02 -9.49
N MET A 185 12.03 -21.81 -9.18
CA MET A 185 11.16 -20.65 -9.09
C MET A 185 11.66 -19.54 -10.00
N LEU A 186 10.71 -18.88 -10.66
CA LEU A 186 10.95 -17.75 -11.54
C LEU A 186 10.01 -16.61 -11.19
N ARG A 187 10.56 -15.41 -11.03
CA ARG A 187 9.80 -14.16 -10.87
C ARG A 187 10.18 -13.20 -11.97
N PHE A 188 9.16 -12.57 -12.51
CA PHE A 188 9.28 -11.58 -13.55
C PHE A 188 8.53 -10.33 -13.10
N PHE A 189 9.18 -9.18 -13.16
CA PHE A 189 8.58 -7.91 -12.77
C PHE A 189 8.91 -6.87 -13.84
N ALA A 190 7.88 -6.19 -14.32
CA ALA A 190 7.99 -5.15 -15.33
C ALA A 190 7.44 -3.84 -14.75
N HIS A 191 8.23 -2.78 -14.80
CA HIS A 191 7.75 -1.42 -14.67
C HIS A 191 7.21 -0.97 -16.03
N VAL A 192 5.99 -0.48 -16.04
CA VAL A 192 5.25 -0.15 -17.26
C VAL A 192 4.96 1.33 -17.28
N SER A 193 5.16 1.97 -18.42
CA SER A 193 4.61 3.30 -18.71
C SER A 193 3.60 3.27 -19.84
N LYS A 194 2.66 4.22 -19.80
CA LYS A 194 1.76 4.51 -20.91
C LYS A 194 1.60 6.01 -21.06
N LYS A 195 1.93 6.48 -22.26
CA LYS A 195 1.57 7.85 -22.69
C LYS A 195 0.16 7.84 -23.29
N LYS A 196 -0.58 8.94 -23.15
CA LYS A 196 -2.02 9.07 -23.50
C LYS A 196 -2.43 8.50 -24.88
N GLU A 197 -1.52 8.48 -25.84
CA GLU A 197 -1.73 7.99 -27.22
C GLU A 197 -0.67 7.00 -27.70
N LYS A 198 0.14 6.44 -26.79
CA LYS A 198 1.15 5.44 -27.13
C LYS A 198 0.79 4.08 -26.53
N PRO A 199 1.23 2.97 -27.15
CA PRO A 199 1.11 1.65 -26.54
C PRO A 199 1.85 1.61 -25.19
N LYS A 200 1.45 0.67 -24.33
CA LYS A 200 2.14 0.39 -23.07
C LYS A 200 3.59 -0.03 -23.38
N GLN A 201 4.54 0.54 -22.67
CA GLN A 201 5.97 0.24 -22.80
C GLN A 201 6.50 -0.31 -21.49
N ILE A 202 7.45 -1.22 -21.57
CA ILE A 202 8.18 -1.71 -20.39
C ILE A 202 9.42 -0.82 -20.24
N ASP A 203 9.45 -0.04 -19.16
CA ASP A 203 10.57 0.86 -18.87
C ASP A 203 11.71 0.11 -18.16
N HIS A 204 11.34 -0.81 -17.26
CA HIS A 204 12.27 -1.61 -16.50
C HIS A 204 11.80 -3.03 -16.38
N LEU A 205 12.73 -3.96 -16.40
CA LEU A 205 12.47 -5.39 -16.30
C LEU A 205 13.41 -6.00 -15.29
N LEU A 206 12.86 -6.82 -14.40
CA LEU A 206 13.56 -7.51 -13.33
C LEU A 206 13.18 -8.98 -13.38
N VAL A 207 14.16 -9.85 -13.62
CA VAL A 207 13.98 -11.31 -13.60
C VAL A 207 14.79 -11.90 -12.47
N ARG A 208 14.13 -12.69 -11.63
CA ARG A 208 14.77 -13.44 -10.53
C ARG A 208 14.47 -14.92 -10.63
N GLU A 209 15.50 -15.72 -10.52
CA GLU A 209 15.40 -17.17 -10.67
C GLU A 209 16.21 -17.88 -9.58
N GLY A 210 15.72 -19.02 -9.11
CA GLY A 210 16.45 -19.83 -8.16
C GLY A 210 15.84 -21.21 -7.95
N PHE A 211 16.57 -22.02 -7.20
CA PHE A 211 16.12 -23.33 -6.75
C PHE A 211 15.87 -23.26 -5.25
N LEU A 212 14.73 -23.81 -4.83
CA LEU A 212 14.36 -23.91 -3.43
C LEU A 212 14.35 -25.39 -3.06
N ARG A 213 14.73 -25.67 -1.83
CA ARG A 213 14.72 -27.00 -1.22
C ARG A 213 13.72 -27.02 -0.06
N LEU A 214 13.41 -28.20 0.44
CA LEU A 214 12.60 -28.31 1.66
C LEU A 214 13.31 -27.61 2.83
N SER A 215 12.50 -26.91 3.62
CA SER A 215 12.94 -26.27 4.86
C SER A 215 13.18 -27.34 5.92
N ASP A 216 14.25 -27.19 6.71
CA ASP A 216 14.45 -27.94 7.95
C ASP A 216 13.94 -27.07 9.12
N PRO A 217 12.76 -27.37 9.68
CA PRO A 217 12.20 -26.57 10.77
C PRO A 217 12.99 -26.71 12.08
N SER A 218 13.92 -27.67 12.18
CA SER A 218 14.76 -27.88 13.36
C SER A 218 16.08 -27.10 13.32
N ASP A 219 16.46 -26.53 12.16
CA ASP A 219 17.68 -25.74 12.01
C ASP A 219 17.44 -24.26 12.40
N ALA A 220 17.95 -23.87 13.57
CA ALA A 220 17.87 -22.49 14.05
C ALA A 220 18.59 -21.48 13.14
N GLY A 221 19.66 -21.89 12.45
CA GLY A 221 20.36 -21.06 11.48
C GLY A 221 19.52 -20.80 10.24
N GLU A 222 18.71 -21.79 9.84
CA GLU A 222 17.77 -21.68 8.74
C GLU A 222 16.60 -20.76 9.07
N LEU A 223 16.01 -20.89 10.27
CA LEU A 223 14.94 -19.99 10.74
C LEU A 223 15.40 -18.53 10.79
N LYS A 224 16.68 -18.28 11.08
CA LYS A 224 17.25 -16.93 11.04
C LYS A 224 17.46 -16.41 9.61
N ARG A 225 17.84 -17.27 8.67
CA ARG A 225 18.11 -16.90 7.25
C ARG A 225 16.83 -16.79 6.42
N PHE A 226 15.80 -17.55 6.80
CA PHE A 226 14.49 -17.58 6.18
C PHE A 226 13.44 -17.48 7.30
N PRO A 227 13.18 -16.28 7.84
CA PRO A 227 12.21 -16.10 8.91
C PRO A 227 10.79 -16.54 8.50
N LEU A 228 9.98 -16.89 9.49
CA LEU A 228 8.56 -17.19 9.27
C LEU A 228 7.83 -15.89 8.98
N ALA A 229 6.77 -15.95 8.16
CA ALA A 229 5.95 -14.77 7.87
C ALA A 229 5.39 -14.13 9.15
N SER A 230 5.11 -14.92 10.20
CA SER A 230 4.71 -14.42 11.51
C SER A 230 5.83 -13.64 12.22
N THR A 231 7.08 -14.10 12.16
CA THR A 231 8.21 -13.40 12.75
C THR A 231 8.50 -12.08 12.02
N GLU A 232 8.38 -12.07 10.69
CA GLU A 232 8.51 -10.83 9.90
C GLU A 232 7.36 -9.85 10.14
N GLU A 233 6.16 -10.34 10.43
CA GLU A 233 5.01 -9.50 10.82
C GLU A 233 5.24 -8.90 12.20
N ASP A 234 5.69 -9.69 13.17
CA ASP A 234 6.00 -9.21 14.52
C ASP A 234 7.12 -8.16 14.49
N GLU A 235 8.19 -8.39 13.72
CA GLU A 235 9.27 -7.41 13.52
C GLU A 235 8.76 -6.13 12.88
N ARG A 236 7.92 -6.24 11.83
CA ARG A 236 7.33 -5.06 11.18
C ARG A 236 6.39 -4.31 12.11
N GLN A 237 5.57 -5.02 12.88
CA GLN A 237 4.68 -4.39 13.85
C GLN A 237 5.49 -3.69 14.94
N ASN A 238 6.59 -4.28 15.40
CA ASN A 238 7.50 -3.62 16.34
C ASN A 238 8.13 -2.36 15.74
N GLU A 239 8.50 -2.36 14.46
CA GLU A 239 9.00 -1.17 13.76
C GLU A 239 7.93 -0.07 13.64
N ILE A 240 6.69 -0.45 13.31
CA ILE A 240 5.55 0.47 13.25
C ILE A 240 5.25 1.05 14.63
N ASP A 241 5.14 0.20 15.66
CA ASP A 241 4.88 0.62 17.03
C ASP A 241 5.98 1.56 17.56
N ALA A 242 7.24 1.29 17.19
CA ALA A 242 8.36 2.15 17.52
C ALA A 242 8.29 3.50 16.80
N LYS A 243 7.90 3.53 15.51
CA LYS A 243 7.69 4.76 14.75
C LYS A 243 6.53 5.57 15.33
N ASP A 244 5.38 4.95 15.59
CA ASP A 244 4.21 5.59 16.18
C ASP A 244 4.53 6.20 17.56
N ALA A 245 5.37 5.52 18.35
CA ALA A 245 5.78 6.00 19.66
C ALA A 245 6.60 7.31 19.61
N LEU A 246 7.18 7.68 18.47
CA LEU A 246 7.90 8.96 18.31
C LEU A 246 6.95 10.16 18.32
N HIS A 247 5.69 9.96 17.97
CA HIS A 247 4.70 11.03 17.95
C HIS A 247 4.08 11.21 19.34
N PRO A 248 3.78 12.44 19.80
CA PRO A 248 3.05 12.68 21.03
C PRO A 248 1.55 12.33 20.90
N GLU A 249 0.84 12.28 22.03
CA GLU A 249 -0.63 12.29 22.02
C GLU A 249 -1.14 13.68 21.60
N PRO A 250 -2.26 13.79 20.86
CA PRO A 250 -3.16 12.71 20.46
C PRO A 250 -2.82 12.00 19.13
N LEU A 251 -1.82 12.47 18.36
CA LEU A 251 -1.49 11.88 17.04
C LEU A 251 -1.09 10.40 17.16
N ARG A 252 -0.32 10.04 18.19
CA ARG A 252 0.05 8.64 18.45
C ARG A 252 -1.14 7.70 18.53
N SER A 253 -2.20 8.08 19.24
CA SER A 253 -3.40 7.24 19.36
C SER A 253 -4.08 7.03 18.01
N LEU A 254 -4.08 8.05 17.15
CA LEU A 254 -4.65 7.94 15.79
C LEU A 254 -3.82 7.00 14.91
N LEU A 255 -2.49 7.10 14.96
CA LEU A 255 -1.56 6.21 14.24
C LEU A 255 -1.70 4.75 14.69
N LYS A 256 -1.77 4.52 16.01
CA LYS A 256 -2.02 3.17 16.54
C LYS A 256 -3.37 2.60 16.09
N ALA A 257 -4.38 3.46 15.95
CA ALA A 257 -5.68 3.05 15.43
C ALA A 257 -5.60 2.68 13.93
N SER A 258 -4.83 3.41 13.12
CA SER A 258 -4.60 3.06 11.69
C SER A 258 -3.75 1.80 11.52
N HIS A 259 -2.85 1.52 12.45
CA HIS A 259 -1.95 0.37 12.43
C HIS A 259 -2.40 -0.79 13.33
N THR A 260 -3.67 -0.83 13.73
CA THR A 260 -4.17 -1.87 14.63
C THR A 260 -3.99 -3.26 13.99
N PRO A 261 -3.22 -4.17 14.63
CA PRO A 261 -2.91 -5.48 14.05
C PRO A 261 -4.18 -6.29 13.75
N GLY A 262 -4.27 -6.80 12.52
CA GLY A 262 -5.38 -7.63 12.08
C GLY A 262 -6.71 -6.91 11.88
N ASP A 263 -6.75 -5.57 11.96
CA ASP A 263 -7.94 -4.78 11.66
C ASP A 263 -8.00 -4.38 10.18
N SER A 264 -8.16 -5.38 9.30
CA SER A 264 -8.22 -5.15 7.84
C SER A 264 -9.39 -4.26 7.40
N GLU A 265 -10.42 -4.14 8.24
CA GLU A 265 -11.59 -3.29 8.01
C GLU A 265 -11.42 -1.88 8.58
N LEU A 266 -10.26 -1.58 9.19
CA LEU A 266 -9.91 -0.29 9.78
C LEU A 266 -10.94 0.21 10.81
N LYS A 267 -11.57 -0.71 11.57
CA LYS A 267 -12.61 -0.38 12.55
C LYS A 267 -12.10 0.54 13.66
N ALA A 268 -10.91 0.29 14.21
CA ALA A 268 -10.28 1.10 15.23
C ALA A 268 -10.01 2.50 14.68
N TYR A 269 -9.45 2.58 13.48
CA TYR A 269 -9.17 3.84 12.80
C TYR A 269 -10.44 4.65 12.51
N PHE A 270 -11.47 4.03 11.96
CA PHE A 270 -12.75 4.68 11.70
C PHE A 270 -13.47 5.12 12.98
N ALA A 271 -13.30 4.39 14.09
CA ALA A 271 -13.78 4.82 15.39
C ALA A 271 -13.03 6.07 15.88
N ALA A 272 -11.70 6.11 15.75
CA ALA A 272 -10.88 7.27 16.11
C ALA A 272 -11.23 8.51 15.25
N ILE A 273 -11.42 8.34 13.94
CA ILE A 273 -11.90 9.41 13.04
C ILE A 273 -13.27 9.92 13.48
N ARG A 274 -14.21 9.00 13.79
CA ARG A 274 -15.56 9.38 14.23
C ARG A 274 -15.51 10.18 15.53
N GLN A 275 -14.68 9.76 16.49
CA GLN A 275 -14.47 10.50 17.74
C GLN A 275 -13.94 11.91 17.46
N PHE A 276 -12.98 12.07 16.55
CA PHE A 276 -12.52 13.39 16.12
C PHE A 276 -13.64 14.23 15.48
N ARG A 277 -14.51 13.62 14.65
CA ARG A 277 -15.64 14.34 14.03
C ARG A 277 -16.67 14.82 15.05
N GLU A 278 -16.88 14.05 16.12
CA GLU A 278 -17.75 14.44 17.22
C GLU A 278 -17.11 15.53 18.09
N GLN A 279 -15.80 15.46 18.29
CA GLN A 279 -15.04 16.39 19.12
C GLN A 279 -13.69 16.74 18.46
N PRO A 280 -13.66 17.73 17.56
CA PRO A 280 -12.44 18.17 16.91
C PRO A 280 -11.38 18.59 17.94
N ASN A 281 -10.13 18.16 17.71
CA ASN A 281 -9.04 18.37 18.66
C ASN A 281 -7.97 19.29 18.04
N ALA A 282 -7.72 20.44 18.67
CA ALA A 282 -6.77 21.44 18.19
C ALA A 282 -5.32 20.91 18.21
N GLU A 283 -4.93 20.21 19.28
CA GLU A 283 -3.59 19.67 19.43
C GLU A 283 -3.30 18.59 18.38
N LEU A 284 -4.29 17.76 18.06
CA LEU A 284 -4.17 16.79 16.95
C LEU A 284 -3.88 17.49 15.63
N LEU A 285 -4.60 18.57 15.32
CA LEU A 285 -4.45 19.29 14.06
C LEU A 285 -3.11 20.05 14.00
N ASN A 286 -2.64 20.62 15.11
CA ASN A 286 -1.29 21.20 15.19
C ASN A 286 -0.21 20.17 14.87
N GLN A 287 -0.31 18.98 15.49
CA GLN A 287 0.62 17.88 15.25
C GLN A 287 0.52 17.35 13.82
N LEU A 288 -0.68 17.25 13.26
CA LEU A 288 -0.88 16.77 11.90
C LEU A 288 -0.30 17.75 10.87
N VAL A 289 -0.60 19.05 10.97
CA VAL A 289 -0.09 20.09 10.06
C VAL A 289 1.44 20.18 10.10
N ALA A 290 2.05 19.96 11.26
CA ALA A 290 3.51 19.90 11.36
C ALA A 290 4.14 18.74 10.56
N ASN A 291 3.39 17.66 10.29
CA ASN A 291 3.90 16.42 9.73
C ASN A 291 3.30 16.05 8.35
N LEU A 292 2.44 16.90 7.76
CA LEU A 292 1.77 16.61 6.47
C LEU A 292 2.75 16.24 5.34
N ASP A 293 3.89 16.93 5.27
CA ASP A 293 4.96 16.68 4.28
C ASP A 293 6.19 15.99 4.90
N GLU A 294 6.00 14.95 5.70
CA GLU A 294 7.11 14.08 6.15
C GLU A 294 7.69 13.21 5.01
N ARG A 295 7.48 13.58 3.74
CA ARG A 295 7.88 12.83 2.53
C ARG A 295 7.24 11.43 2.44
N THR A 296 6.18 11.21 3.19
CA THR A 296 5.32 10.03 3.11
C THR A 296 3.89 10.50 2.89
N CYS A 297 3.07 9.72 2.18
CA CYS A 297 1.65 10.06 1.97
C CYS A 297 0.76 9.72 3.18
N GLU A 298 1.35 9.33 4.31
CA GLU A 298 0.63 8.82 5.47
C GLU A 298 -0.20 9.90 6.15
N PHE A 299 0.43 11.03 6.51
CA PHE A 299 -0.26 12.12 7.20
C PHE A 299 -1.25 12.86 6.31
N ASP A 300 -0.95 12.98 5.02
CA ASP A 300 -1.90 13.50 4.02
C ASP A 300 -3.14 12.59 3.92
N GLY A 301 -2.93 11.27 3.83
CA GLY A 301 -4.03 10.29 3.87
C GLY A 301 -4.84 10.33 5.16
N ILE A 302 -4.20 10.59 6.32
CA ILE A 302 -4.90 10.78 7.60
C ILE A 302 -5.75 12.05 7.56
N ALA A 303 -5.19 13.18 7.12
CA ALA A 303 -5.90 14.44 7.02
C ALA A 303 -7.11 14.33 6.08
N ASP A 304 -6.92 13.67 4.93
CA ASP A 304 -8.00 13.37 3.99
C ASP A 304 -9.08 12.47 4.60
N CYS A 305 -8.73 11.49 5.44
CA CYS A 305 -9.74 10.66 6.13
C CYS A 305 -10.50 11.44 7.21
N LEU A 306 -9.83 12.32 7.95
CA LEU A 306 -10.48 13.14 8.97
C LEU A 306 -11.52 14.06 8.32
N PHE A 307 -11.14 14.75 7.25
CA PHE A 307 -11.94 15.79 6.62
C PHE A 307 -12.82 15.31 5.46
N GLY A 308 -12.33 14.43 4.61
CA GLY A 308 -13.03 13.91 3.43
C GLY A 308 -14.22 13.02 3.80
N SER A 309 -15.39 13.30 3.22
CA SER A 309 -16.63 12.64 3.63
C SER A 309 -17.07 11.52 2.69
N GLU A 310 -16.87 11.67 1.37
CA GLU A 310 -17.68 10.91 0.41
C GLU A 310 -17.38 9.41 0.32
N VAL A 311 -16.12 8.98 0.47
CA VAL A 311 -15.73 7.57 0.19
C VAL A 311 -15.98 6.63 1.37
N PHE A 312 -15.99 7.15 2.61
CA PHE A 312 -16.10 6.34 3.83
C PHE A 312 -17.30 6.73 4.70
N GLU A 313 -18.20 7.57 4.19
CA GLU A 313 -19.33 8.14 4.91
C GLU A 313 -20.23 7.08 5.59
N ASP A 314 -20.34 5.90 4.99
CA ASP A 314 -21.05 4.74 5.52
C ASP A 314 -20.36 4.13 6.76
N LYS A 315 -19.03 4.17 6.81
CA LYS A 315 -18.20 3.65 7.91
C LYS A 315 -17.97 4.67 9.01
N ILE A 316 -17.67 5.94 8.68
CA ILE A 316 -17.33 6.98 9.67
C ILE A 316 -18.51 7.89 10.04
N GLY A 317 -19.54 7.95 9.21
CA GLY A 317 -20.67 8.86 9.37
C GLY A 317 -20.45 10.23 8.74
N LYS A 318 -21.55 10.90 8.37
CA LYS A 318 -21.53 12.26 7.84
C LYS A 318 -21.04 13.26 8.89
N TRP A 319 -20.34 14.28 8.43
CA TRP A 319 -20.03 15.43 9.27
C TRP A 319 -21.30 16.10 9.78
N ASN A 320 -21.32 16.40 11.08
CA ASN A 320 -22.19 17.46 11.58
C ASN A 320 -21.63 18.81 11.05
N PRO A 321 -22.44 19.65 10.36
CA PRO A 321 -21.96 20.90 9.77
C PRO A 321 -21.29 21.86 10.75
N ASP A 322 -21.77 21.93 11.99
CA ASP A 322 -21.17 22.81 13.01
C ASP A 322 -19.81 22.27 13.47
N LYS A 323 -19.69 20.95 13.59
CA LYS A 323 -18.42 20.28 13.92
C LYS A 323 -17.40 20.35 12.80
N LEU A 324 -17.83 20.23 11.55
CA LEU A 324 -16.95 20.45 10.40
C LEU A 324 -16.44 21.89 10.39
N ARG A 325 -17.32 22.87 10.63
CA ARG A 325 -16.90 24.28 10.73
C ARG A 325 -15.93 24.51 11.88
N GLU A 326 -16.15 23.87 13.02
CA GLU A 326 -15.23 23.89 14.16
C GLU A 326 -13.85 23.30 13.79
N ALA A 327 -13.83 22.11 13.18
CA ALA A 327 -12.60 21.45 12.72
C ALA A 327 -11.84 22.29 11.69
N CYS A 328 -12.53 22.89 10.70
CA CYS A 328 -11.89 23.79 9.73
C CYS A 328 -11.26 25.01 10.39
N LYS A 329 -11.92 25.62 11.39
CA LYS A 329 -11.34 26.73 12.14
C LYS A 329 -10.08 26.29 12.88
N LEU A 330 -10.11 25.14 13.55
CA LEU A 330 -8.93 24.60 14.24
C LEU A 330 -7.79 24.28 13.27
N LEU A 331 -8.09 23.76 12.07
CA LEU A 331 -7.09 23.51 11.04
C LEU A 331 -6.46 24.81 10.53
N ILE A 332 -7.25 25.88 10.37
CA ILE A 332 -6.75 27.22 10.05
C ILE A 332 -5.83 27.73 11.16
N GLU A 333 -6.23 27.60 12.43
CA GLU A 333 -5.42 27.99 13.59
C GLU A 333 -4.09 27.21 13.67
N ALA A 334 -4.06 25.99 13.13
CA ALA A 334 -2.87 25.14 13.10
C ALA A 334 -1.83 25.52 12.02
N LEU A 335 -2.17 26.37 11.03
CA LEU A 335 -1.27 26.73 9.92
C LEU A 335 0.14 27.24 10.34
N PRO A 336 0.31 28.03 11.42
CA PRO A 336 1.63 28.43 11.89
C PRO A 336 2.54 27.27 12.32
N HIS A 337 1.99 26.07 12.55
CA HIS A 337 2.74 24.86 12.90
C HIS A 337 3.29 24.10 11.69
N ALA A 338 2.96 24.50 10.46
CA ALA A 338 3.48 23.85 9.27
C ALA A 338 5.02 23.95 9.22
N ASN A 339 5.68 22.82 8.93
CA ASN A 339 7.15 22.74 8.86
C ASN A 339 7.71 22.94 7.45
N SER A 340 6.85 22.89 6.43
CA SER A 340 7.23 23.12 5.04
C SER A 340 6.16 23.90 4.28
N ARG A 341 6.53 24.38 3.09
CA ARG A 341 5.60 25.04 2.17
C ARG A 341 4.51 24.07 1.72
N GLU A 342 4.89 22.83 1.47
CA GLU A 342 4.03 21.74 1.03
C GLU A 342 3.01 21.40 2.13
N SER A 343 3.45 21.20 3.38
CA SER A 343 2.54 20.97 4.52
C SER A 343 1.49 22.09 4.65
N MET A 344 1.91 23.35 4.46
CA MET A 344 1.00 24.48 4.51
C MET A 344 0.04 24.51 3.32
N GLN A 345 0.54 24.19 2.13
CA GLN A 345 -0.28 24.10 0.92
C GLN A 345 -1.39 23.05 1.10
N ASP A 346 -1.05 21.87 1.59
CA ASP A 346 -2.00 20.77 1.78
C ASP A 346 -3.05 21.12 2.85
N ALA A 347 -2.63 21.72 3.96
CA ALA A 347 -3.55 22.22 4.97
C ALA A 347 -4.51 23.30 4.42
N VAL A 348 -4.01 24.26 3.64
CA VAL A 348 -4.84 25.28 2.98
C VAL A 348 -5.78 24.64 1.97
N GLU A 349 -5.31 23.64 1.22
CA GLU A 349 -6.13 22.90 0.26
C GLU A 349 -7.33 22.25 0.93
N ILE A 350 -7.12 21.55 2.05
CA ILE A 350 -8.18 20.94 2.85
C ILE A 350 -9.16 22.01 3.36
N VAL A 351 -8.64 23.14 3.88
CA VAL A 351 -9.51 24.23 4.34
C VAL A 351 -10.40 24.76 3.21
N LEU A 352 -9.86 25.03 2.03
CA LEU A 352 -10.64 25.52 0.89
C LEU A 352 -11.66 24.48 0.42
N ARG A 353 -11.25 23.21 0.41
CA ARG A 353 -12.11 22.08 0.06
C ARG A 353 -13.26 21.95 1.05
N GLU A 354 -13.04 22.02 2.36
CA GLU A 354 -14.11 21.70 3.33
C GLU A 354 -14.92 22.92 3.82
N SER A 355 -14.29 24.08 3.97
CA SER A 355 -14.97 25.29 4.47
C SER A 355 -15.97 25.90 3.47
N GLY A 356 -15.82 25.60 2.18
CA GLY A 356 -16.58 26.23 1.10
C GLY A 356 -16.03 27.58 0.66
N ILE A 357 -14.83 27.96 1.09
CA ILE A 357 -14.10 29.06 0.47
C ILE A 357 -13.69 28.61 -0.94
N GLU A 358 -14.37 29.13 -1.96
CA GLU A 358 -14.11 28.76 -3.36
C GLU A 358 -12.74 29.22 -3.85
N LYS A 359 -12.14 30.22 -3.20
CA LYS A 359 -10.95 30.88 -3.73
C LYS A 359 -10.14 31.59 -2.67
N LEU A 360 -8.83 31.39 -2.72
CA LEU A 360 -7.83 32.17 -2.01
C LEU A 360 -6.89 32.84 -3.02
N ARG A 361 -7.00 34.17 -3.12
CA ARG A 361 -6.07 35.02 -3.87
C ARG A 361 -5.42 35.98 -2.90
N PHE A 362 -4.18 35.69 -2.53
CA PHE A 362 -3.47 36.46 -1.52
C PHE A 362 -2.07 36.83 -2.00
N ARG A 363 -1.69 38.09 -1.79
CA ARG A 363 -0.35 38.60 -2.08
C ARG A 363 0.11 39.50 -0.95
N ALA A 364 1.23 39.13 -0.36
CA ALA A 364 1.97 39.93 0.62
C ALA A 364 3.47 39.80 0.33
N GLU A 365 4.30 40.50 1.09
CA GLU A 365 5.75 40.33 0.99
C GLU A 365 6.13 38.87 1.27
N GLY A 366 6.78 38.20 0.31
CA GLY A 366 7.19 36.81 0.44
C GLY A 366 6.06 35.76 0.33
N ILE A 367 4.82 36.17 0.03
CA ILE A 367 3.66 35.27 -0.09
C ILE A 367 2.87 35.57 -1.37
N ASN A 368 2.67 34.56 -2.22
CA ASN A 368 1.83 34.65 -3.41
C ASN A 368 1.01 33.38 -3.59
N ILE A 369 -0.28 33.46 -3.27
CA ILE A 369 -1.18 32.31 -3.28
C ILE A 369 -2.32 32.60 -4.25
N ASN A 370 -2.57 31.65 -5.16
CA ASN A 370 -3.74 31.63 -6.03
C ASN A 370 -4.25 30.20 -6.14
N MET A 371 -5.16 29.86 -5.23
CA MET A 371 -5.83 28.57 -5.12
C MET A 371 -7.32 28.73 -5.32
N GLU A 372 -7.95 27.72 -5.91
CA GLU A 372 -9.37 27.64 -6.16
C GLU A 372 -9.88 26.25 -5.76
N SER A 373 -10.96 26.21 -4.98
CA SER A 373 -11.73 25.02 -4.69
C SER A 373 -13.03 25.09 -5.47
N ARG A 374 -13.38 24.00 -6.16
CA ARG A 374 -14.61 23.92 -6.97
C ARG A 374 -15.32 22.60 -6.71
N TYR A 375 -16.65 22.65 -6.72
CA TYR A 375 -17.45 21.44 -6.85
C TYR A 375 -17.31 20.87 -8.26
N THR A 376 -17.02 19.58 -8.32
CA THR A 376 -17.05 18.78 -9.54
C THR A 376 -18.15 17.73 -9.43
N GLU A 377 -18.43 17.02 -10.52
CA GLU A 377 -19.38 15.89 -10.53
C GLU A 377 -18.97 14.74 -9.58
N THR A 378 -17.71 14.70 -9.15
CA THR A 378 -17.12 13.64 -8.30
C THR A 378 -16.70 14.16 -6.92
N GLY A 379 -17.30 15.25 -6.45
CA GLY A 379 -16.96 15.89 -5.17
C GLY A 379 -16.21 17.20 -5.32
N ARG A 380 -15.69 17.76 -4.22
CA ARG A 380 -14.88 18.99 -4.28
C ARG A 380 -13.44 18.70 -4.66
N SER A 381 -12.94 19.44 -5.65
CA SER A 381 -11.54 19.42 -6.07
C SER A 381 -10.95 20.81 -5.89
N SER A 382 -9.73 20.85 -5.36
CA SER A 382 -8.93 22.05 -5.33
C SER A 382 -7.90 22.03 -6.45
N SER A 383 -7.54 23.22 -6.92
CA SER A 383 -6.48 23.43 -7.89
C SER A 383 -5.76 24.73 -7.55
N TYR A 384 -4.47 24.78 -7.83
CA TYR A 384 -3.69 26.00 -7.64
C TYR A 384 -2.88 26.31 -8.89
N THR A 385 -2.72 27.60 -9.13
CA THR A 385 -1.81 28.10 -10.18
C THR A 385 -0.50 28.62 -9.58
N ARG A 386 -0.51 28.93 -8.27
CA ARG A 386 0.64 29.42 -7.54
C ARG A 386 0.46 29.25 -6.03
N PHE A 387 1.50 28.76 -5.36
CA PHE A 387 1.63 28.72 -3.90
C PHE A 387 3.11 28.97 -3.56
N ASP A 388 3.48 30.24 -3.54
CA ASP A 388 4.86 30.67 -3.27
C ASP A 388 4.91 31.27 -1.87
N ILE A 389 5.77 30.70 -1.04
CA ILE A 389 6.07 31.17 0.32
C ILE A 389 7.58 31.14 0.49
N SER A 390 8.15 32.19 1.07
CA SER A 390 9.57 32.22 1.42
C SER A 390 9.87 31.16 2.48
N SER A 391 10.81 30.25 2.20
CA SER A 391 11.10 29.09 3.05
C SER A 391 11.68 29.47 4.43
N ASP A 392 12.27 30.65 4.57
CA ASP A 392 12.75 31.21 5.84
C ASP A 392 11.63 31.86 6.69
N LYS A 393 10.42 31.98 6.15
CA LYS A 393 9.27 32.64 6.79
C LYS A 393 8.02 31.76 6.86
N ILE A 394 8.17 30.44 6.90
CA ILE A 394 7.02 29.51 6.93
C ILE A 394 6.07 29.86 8.09
N ARG A 395 6.56 29.95 9.33
CA ARG A 395 5.72 30.26 10.49
C ARG A 395 4.96 31.60 10.35
N GLU A 396 5.68 32.68 10.01
CA GLU A 396 5.09 34.02 9.81
C GLU A 396 4.03 34.00 8.71
N SER A 397 4.32 33.29 7.61
CA SER A 397 3.37 33.12 6.50
C SER A 397 2.13 32.34 6.93
N GLY A 398 2.30 31.31 7.77
CA GLY A 398 1.20 30.57 8.36
C GLY A 398 0.28 31.45 9.21
N GLU A 399 0.84 32.37 10.00
CA GLU A 399 0.07 33.34 10.79
C GLU A 399 -0.72 34.30 9.89
N ILE A 400 -0.09 34.83 8.83
CA ILE A 400 -0.73 35.74 7.87
C ILE A 400 -1.88 35.04 7.11
N ILE A 401 -1.64 33.81 6.65
CA ILE A 401 -2.63 33.04 5.88
C ILE A 401 -3.77 32.60 6.79
N ARG A 402 -3.50 32.23 8.05
CA ARG A 402 -4.53 31.96 9.06
C ARG A 402 -5.48 33.14 9.19
N ASP A 403 -4.95 34.33 9.41
CA ASP A 403 -5.76 35.54 9.63
C ASP A 403 -6.64 35.85 8.41
N GLU A 404 -6.11 35.66 7.19
CA GLU A 404 -6.86 35.85 5.96
C GLU A 404 -7.96 34.79 5.77
N LEU A 405 -7.69 33.51 6.04
CA LEU A 405 -8.69 32.46 5.96
C LEU A 405 -9.81 32.63 7.00
N LEU A 406 -9.47 33.02 8.23
CA LEU A 406 -10.45 33.36 9.26
C LEU A 406 -11.32 34.56 8.85
N ARG A 407 -10.75 35.53 8.12
CA ARG A 407 -11.51 36.66 7.55
C ARG A 407 -12.49 36.19 6.47
N LEU A 408 -12.09 35.23 5.62
CA LEU A 408 -12.93 34.68 4.55
C LEU A 408 -14.02 33.72 5.05
N MET A 409 -13.83 33.09 6.21
CA MET A 409 -14.84 32.22 6.83
C MET A 409 -15.98 32.96 7.57
N LYS A 410 -15.86 34.28 7.78
CA LYS A 410 -16.91 35.12 8.37
C LYS A 410 -17.96 35.47 7.33
#